data_AF-A0A8K0XU42-F1
#
_entry.id   AF-A0A8K0XU42-F1
#
_cell.length_a   1.000
_cell.length_b   1.000
_cell.length_c   1.000
_cell.angle_alpha   90.00
_cell.angle_beta   90.00
_cell.angle_gamma   90.00
#
_symmetry.space_group_name_H-M   'P 1'
#
loop_
_entity.id
_entity.type
_entity.pdbx_description
1 polymer ?
#
loop_
_entity_poly.entity_id
_entity_poly.type
_entity_poly.pdbx_seq_one_letter_code
_entity_poly.pdbx_strand_id
1 'polypeptide(L)'
;MSSPAFRSLPLSTTQLSLAAVLRCGQSFRWSVLPLSDQHSPHEYRLCLRDRVVCLRQTSDTLLYRSVYLPQPSSPKEEAVKDAETLAWIRDYFQLDVDLMELYSQWSSMDPVFEKVKDRFEGIRILRQDPFECLLSFICSSNNNISRITKMVQSLCTQYSPPLLSLPPPKDGTEGPLVPYHPFPPPSALAAPEVAAKLRSLGFGYRADFIQKTAKMLVDAHGNDTSTSMQEPAEKWLLTLRQLSTSDARTELLKFMGVGRKVADCVLLMSLDKREVVPVDTHVHQIAVKHYGLPGSSKSKATMTPKLYDDVSMKLVEKWGDYAGWAHSVLFTSDLKAFANYGLDGSSSSPSLSKIAMPSSASPSPTKRKRATTKAVEGNTVTDAVASTVEEFDELSLAERVKRRRQVCLKVSAK
;
A
#
# COMPACT_ATOMS: atom_id res chain seq x y z
N MET A 1 35.12 5.87 3.67
CA MET A 1 35.05 5.10 2.40
C MET A 1 34.22 5.90 1.41
N SER A 2 34.73 6.17 0.21
CA SER A 2 33.95 6.91 -0.81
C SER A 2 32.77 6.05 -1.25
N SER A 3 31.55 6.60 -1.21
CA SER A 3 30.37 5.88 -1.69
C SER A 3 30.40 5.77 -3.23
N PRO A 4 29.76 4.75 -3.83
CA PRO A 4 29.65 4.64 -5.28
C PRO A 4 29.00 5.89 -5.89
N ALA A 5 29.47 6.27 -7.08
CA ALA A 5 28.90 7.37 -7.85
C ALA A 5 27.49 7.04 -8.34
N PHE A 6 26.65 8.06 -8.53
CA PHE A 6 25.35 7.89 -9.15
C PHE A 6 25.49 7.61 -10.65
N ARG A 7 24.67 6.68 -11.15
CA ARG A 7 24.41 6.43 -12.57
C ARG A 7 23.17 7.19 -13.00
N SER A 8 23.07 7.50 -14.29
CA SER A 8 21.94 8.23 -14.86
C SER A 8 21.10 7.33 -15.76
N LEU A 9 19.78 7.43 -15.63
CA LEU A 9 18.80 6.84 -16.52
C LEU A 9 17.90 7.97 -17.04
N PRO A 10 17.93 8.28 -18.36
CA PRO A 10 16.99 9.24 -18.95
C PRO A 10 15.54 8.79 -18.70
N LEU A 11 14.81 9.56 -17.89
CA LEU A 11 13.45 9.24 -17.46
C LEU A 11 12.77 10.52 -16.94
N SER A 12 11.84 11.05 -17.74
CA SER A 12 11.05 12.23 -17.40
C SER A 12 10.15 12.03 -16.16
N THR A 13 9.90 13.10 -15.41
CA THR A 13 8.91 13.10 -14.31
C THR A 13 7.51 12.74 -14.78
N THR A 14 7.18 13.02 -16.04
CA THR A 14 5.93 12.60 -16.66
C THR A 14 5.77 11.08 -16.72
N GLN A 15 6.89 10.36 -16.85
CA GLN A 15 6.93 8.89 -16.85
C GLN A 15 7.04 8.32 -15.43
N LEU A 16 7.76 8.98 -14.51
CA LEU A 16 7.85 8.53 -13.12
C LEU A 16 8.08 9.74 -12.21
N SER A 17 7.22 9.97 -11.22
CA SER A 17 7.48 10.91 -10.14
C SER A 17 7.79 10.16 -8.84
N LEU A 18 9.05 10.14 -8.41
CA LEU A 18 9.43 9.56 -7.11
C LEU A 18 8.68 10.27 -5.97
N ALA A 19 8.55 11.58 -6.09
CA ALA A 19 7.88 12.44 -5.13
C ALA A 19 6.41 12.05 -4.91
N ALA A 20 5.73 11.56 -5.94
CA ALA A 20 4.35 11.09 -5.83
C ALA A 20 4.28 9.60 -5.48
N VAL A 21 4.91 8.74 -6.28
CA VAL A 21 4.79 7.28 -6.19
C VAL A 21 5.27 6.73 -4.84
N LEU A 22 6.37 7.26 -4.32
CA LEU A 22 6.97 6.73 -3.08
C LEU A 22 6.31 7.24 -1.80
N ARG A 23 5.31 8.14 -1.92
CA ARG A 23 4.63 8.78 -0.78
C ARG A 23 3.10 8.66 -0.82
N CYS A 24 2.52 8.12 -1.89
CA CYS A 24 1.07 7.96 -2.03
C CYS A 24 0.49 6.69 -1.39
N GLY A 25 1.28 5.95 -0.60
CA GLY A 25 0.80 4.79 0.17
C GLY A 25 0.80 3.46 -0.59
N GLN A 26 1.57 3.35 -1.68
CA GLN A 26 1.84 2.07 -2.34
C GLN A 26 2.88 1.25 -1.58
N SER A 27 4.03 1.88 -1.29
CA SER A 27 5.11 1.32 -0.47
C SER A 27 5.30 2.16 0.79
N PHE A 28 5.78 1.51 1.85
CA PHE A 28 5.97 2.11 3.17
C PHE A 28 7.43 2.02 3.66
N ARG A 29 8.34 1.60 2.78
CA ARG A 29 9.74 1.27 3.11
C ARG A 29 10.76 2.31 2.66
N TRP A 30 10.37 3.22 1.77
CA TRP A 30 11.24 4.27 1.27
C TRP A 30 11.55 5.30 2.36
N SER A 31 12.83 5.47 2.66
CA SER A 31 13.33 6.58 3.46
C SER A 31 13.50 7.79 2.56
N VAL A 32 12.90 8.92 2.93
CA VAL A 32 12.96 10.17 2.17
C VAL A 32 13.87 11.13 2.93
N LEU A 33 15.01 11.46 2.33
CA LEU A 33 16.07 12.24 2.96
C LEU A 33 16.24 13.56 2.22
N PRO A 34 16.07 14.72 2.87
CA PRO A 34 16.19 16.01 2.21
C PRO A 34 17.62 16.28 1.76
N LEU A 35 17.76 16.97 0.62
CA LEU A 35 19.01 17.45 0.05
C LEU A 35 18.96 18.97 -0.08
N SER A 36 20.15 19.59 -0.14
CA SER A 36 20.28 21.03 -0.41
C SER A 36 20.09 21.39 -1.90
N ASP A 37 20.14 20.40 -2.79
CA ASP A 37 19.99 20.58 -4.23
C ASP A 37 18.53 20.88 -4.60
N GLN A 38 18.26 22.08 -5.13
CA GLN A 38 16.92 22.48 -5.52
C GLN A 38 16.37 21.69 -6.72
N HIS A 39 17.24 21.17 -7.61
CA HIS A 39 16.82 20.38 -8.78
C HIS A 39 16.52 18.93 -8.40
N SER A 40 17.14 18.45 -7.32
CA SER A 40 16.89 17.13 -6.76
C SER A 40 16.80 17.21 -5.23
N PRO A 41 15.66 17.67 -4.68
CA PRO A 41 15.56 18.05 -3.26
C PRO A 41 15.53 16.88 -2.28
N HIS A 42 15.50 15.63 -2.77
CA HIS A 42 15.42 14.45 -1.92
C HIS A 42 16.23 13.29 -2.49
N GLU A 43 16.88 12.53 -1.61
CA GLU A 43 17.35 11.18 -1.87
C GLU A 43 16.37 10.18 -1.25
N TYR A 44 15.96 9.20 -2.04
CA TYR A 44 15.07 8.12 -1.62
C TYR A 44 15.90 6.86 -1.44
N ARG A 45 15.79 6.19 -0.29
CA ARG A 45 16.54 4.96 -0.01
C ARG A 45 15.62 3.80 0.34
N LEU A 46 15.90 2.63 -0.25
CA LEU A 46 15.22 1.37 0.04
C LEU A 46 16.25 0.28 0.36
N CYS A 47 16.09 -0.40 1.49
CA CYS A 47 16.88 -1.57 1.82
C CYS A 47 16.22 -2.83 1.26
N LEU A 48 16.85 -3.42 0.25
CA LEU A 48 16.57 -4.76 -0.23
C LEU A 48 17.35 -5.78 0.61
N ARG A 49 17.19 -7.06 0.31
CA ARG A 49 17.84 -8.15 1.05
C ARG A 49 19.36 -8.18 0.87
N ASP A 50 19.86 -7.68 -0.25
CA ASP A 50 21.27 -7.76 -0.67
C ASP A 50 21.95 -6.38 -0.80
N ARG A 51 21.17 -5.30 -0.91
CA ARG A 51 21.69 -3.93 -1.12
C ARG A 51 20.77 -2.84 -0.58
N VAL A 52 21.32 -1.65 -0.40
CA VAL A 52 20.53 -0.42 -0.26
C VAL A 52 20.54 0.34 -1.58
N VAL A 53 19.36 0.52 -2.18
CA VAL A 53 19.17 1.33 -3.39
C VAL A 53 18.96 2.78 -2.98
N CYS A 54 19.69 3.70 -3.61
CA CYS A 54 19.55 5.14 -3.43
C CYS A 54 19.13 5.78 -4.75
N LEU A 55 18.06 6.55 -4.74
CA LEU A 55 17.52 7.24 -5.91
C LEU A 55 17.49 8.76 -5.67
N ARG A 56 17.79 9.51 -6.72
CA ARG A 56 17.54 10.94 -6.84
C ARG A 56 16.88 11.19 -8.19
N GLN A 57 16.23 12.32 -8.36
CA GLN A 57 15.49 12.61 -9.58
C GLN A 57 15.58 14.09 -9.93
N THR A 58 15.87 14.38 -11.20
CA THR A 58 15.66 15.69 -11.85
C THR A 58 14.38 15.63 -12.69
N SER A 59 14.07 16.68 -13.44
CA SER A 59 12.89 16.70 -14.34
C SER A 59 12.95 15.63 -15.46
N ASP A 60 14.14 15.24 -15.90
CA ASP A 60 14.36 14.41 -17.08
C ASP A 60 15.19 13.13 -16.82
N THR A 61 15.71 12.97 -15.61
CA THR A 61 16.68 11.91 -15.29
C THR A 61 16.40 11.29 -13.93
N LEU A 62 16.36 9.96 -13.90
CA LEU A 62 16.45 9.18 -12.68
C LEU A 62 17.93 8.88 -12.40
N LEU A 63 18.43 9.38 -11.28
CA LEU A 63 19.76 9.08 -10.78
C LEU A 63 19.67 7.92 -9.80
N TYR A 64 20.48 6.88 -9.99
CA TYR A 64 20.47 5.71 -9.12
C TYR A 64 21.87 5.25 -8.74
N ARG A 65 21.97 4.63 -7.58
CA ARG A 65 23.11 3.81 -7.16
C ARG A 65 22.64 2.75 -6.17
N SER A 66 23.49 1.77 -5.93
CA SER A 66 23.28 0.78 -4.87
C SER A 66 24.53 0.65 -4.03
N VAL A 67 24.34 0.29 -2.76
CA VAL A 67 25.42 -0.02 -1.82
C VAL A 67 25.28 -1.46 -1.39
N TYR A 68 26.31 -2.26 -1.64
CA TYR A 68 26.40 -3.68 -1.29
C TYR A 68 27.34 -3.89 -0.10
N LEU A 69 27.18 -5.01 0.59
CA LEU A 69 28.14 -5.50 1.57
C LEU A 69 28.35 -7.02 1.39
N PRO A 70 29.56 -7.49 1.05
CA PRO A 70 30.78 -6.71 0.77
C PRO A 70 30.63 -5.82 -0.47
N GLN A 71 31.46 -4.78 -0.57
CA GLN A 71 31.53 -3.94 -1.77
C GLN A 71 32.10 -4.74 -2.95
N PRO A 72 31.73 -4.40 -4.20
CA PRO A 72 32.34 -4.99 -5.38
C PRO A 72 33.87 -4.86 -5.32
N SER A 73 34.55 -5.98 -5.55
CA SER A 73 36.01 -6.10 -5.44
C SER A 73 36.75 -5.68 -6.73
N SER A 74 36.01 -5.54 -7.84
CA SER A 74 36.56 -5.18 -9.14
C SER A 74 35.57 -4.35 -9.98
N PRO A 75 36.05 -3.55 -10.95
CA PRO A 75 35.18 -2.81 -11.88
C PRO A 75 34.21 -3.69 -12.66
N LYS A 76 34.60 -4.94 -12.96
CA LYS A 76 33.73 -5.92 -13.64
C LYS A 76 32.57 -6.33 -12.74
N GLU A 77 32.83 -6.58 -11.47
CA GLU A 77 31.78 -6.91 -10.49
C GLU A 77 30.86 -5.70 -10.25
N GLU A 78 31.41 -4.49 -10.16
CA GLU A 78 30.64 -3.25 -10.05
C GLU A 78 29.67 -3.09 -11.24
N ALA A 79 30.14 -3.31 -12.47
CA ALA A 79 29.29 -3.25 -13.67
C ALA A 79 28.14 -4.26 -13.66
N VAL A 80 28.38 -5.48 -13.14
CA VAL A 80 27.32 -6.49 -12.97
C VAL A 80 26.30 -6.03 -11.92
N LYS A 81 26.75 -5.53 -10.77
CA LYS A 81 25.87 -5.02 -9.71
C LYS A 81 25.05 -3.81 -10.12
N ASP A 82 25.63 -2.93 -10.93
CA ASP A 82 24.93 -1.80 -11.54
C ASP A 82 23.84 -2.30 -12.52
N ALA A 83 24.16 -3.29 -13.36
CA ALA A 83 23.19 -3.89 -14.27
C ALA A 83 22.04 -4.59 -13.55
N GLU A 84 22.33 -5.34 -12.47
CA GLU A 84 21.32 -5.96 -11.60
C GLU A 84 20.42 -4.91 -10.93
N THR A 85 21.01 -3.80 -10.48
CA THR A 85 20.28 -2.69 -9.87
C THR A 85 19.37 -2.01 -10.89
N LEU A 86 19.86 -1.74 -12.10
CA LEU A 86 19.07 -1.13 -13.17
C LEU A 86 17.93 -2.05 -13.63
N ALA A 87 18.17 -3.36 -13.73
CA ALA A 87 17.13 -4.33 -14.06
C ALA A 87 16.02 -4.34 -12.99
N TRP A 88 16.40 -4.32 -11.71
CA TRP A 88 15.44 -4.22 -10.61
C TRP A 88 14.65 -2.90 -10.64
N ILE A 89 15.30 -1.75 -10.92
CA ILE A 89 14.62 -0.46 -11.04
C ILE A 89 13.56 -0.52 -12.15
N ARG A 90 13.93 -1.06 -13.33
CA ARG A 90 13.01 -1.20 -14.46
C ARG A 90 11.81 -2.07 -14.12
N ASP A 91 12.02 -3.20 -13.43
CA ASP A 91 10.94 -4.09 -13.00
C ASP A 91 10.07 -3.46 -11.90
N TYR A 92 10.68 -2.91 -10.84
CA TYR A 92 9.97 -2.37 -9.68
C TYR A 92 9.08 -1.17 -10.03
N PHE A 93 9.53 -0.30 -10.94
CA PHE A 93 8.73 0.82 -11.45
C PHE A 93 7.97 0.48 -12.76
N GLN A 94 8.09 -0.74 -13.26
CA GLN A 94 7.43 -1.21 -14.50
C GLN A 94 7.69 -0.30 -15.71
N LEU A 95 8.96 0.10 -15.89
CA LEU A 95 9.37 1.11 -16.88
C LEU A 95 9.23 0.64 -18.34
N ASP A 96 8.84 -0.61 -18.57
CA ASP A 96 8.47 -1.16 -19.88
C ASP A 96 7.11 -0.68 -20.40
N VAL A 97 6.22 -0.26 -19.50
CA VAL A 97 4.90 0.31 -19.84
C VAL A 97 5.08 1.77 -20.21
N ASP A 98 4.48 2.28 -21.30
CA ASP A 98 4.45 3.73 -21.56
C ASP A 98 3.34 4.38 -20.74
N LEU A 99 3.71 5.17 -19.73
CA LEU A 99 2.72 5.82 -18.87
C LEU A 99 1.96 6.94 -19.59
N MET A 100 2.60 7.64 -20.52
CA MET A 100 1.99 8.76 -21.22
C MET A 100 0.92 8.30 -22.20
N GLU A 101 1.12 7.14 -22.83
CA GLU A 101 0.09 6.49 -23.64
C GLU A 101 -1.15 6.16 -22.78
N LEU A 102 -0.93 5.56 -21.61
CA LEU A 102 -2.02 5.27 -20.67
C LEU A 102 -2.73 6.54 -20.19
N TYR A 103 -1.99 7.60 -19.85
CA TYR A 103 -2.58 8.88 -19.45
C TYR A 103 -3.42 9.48 -20.57
N SER A 104 -2.94 9.45 -21.81
CA SER A 104 -3.70 9.89 -22.99
C SER A 104 -5.00 9.10 -23.17
N GLN A 105 -4.92 7.77 -23.02
CA GLN A 105 -6.07 6.88 -23.12
C GLN A 105 -7.11 7.20 -22.03
N TRP A 106 -6.73 7.19 -20.75
CA TRP A 106 -7.65 7.45 -19.64
C TRP A 106 -8.26 8.84 -19.69
N SER A 107 -7.48 9.82 -20.11
CA SER A 107 -7.90 11.21 -20.35
C SER A 107 -9.02 11.31 -21.39
N SER A 108 -8.88 10.58 -22.51
CA SER A 108 -9.91 10.54 -23.56
C SER A 108 -11.21 9.87 -23.09
N MET A 109 -11.10 8.89 -22.18
CA MET A 109 -12.23 8.13 -21.67
C MET A 109 -12.91 8.80 -20.46
N ASP A 110 -12.19 9.61 -19.68
CA ASP A 110 -12.63 10.15 -18.41
C ASP A 110 -12.32 11.65 -18.23
N PRO A 111 -13.33 12.53 -18.35
CA PRO A 111 -13.18 13.96 -18.10
C PRO A 111 -12.76 14.32 -16.68
N VAL A 112 -12.89 13.41 -15.71
CA VAL A 112 -12.39 13.61 -14.34
C VAL A 112 -10.88 13.41 -14.32
N PHE A 113 -10.39 12.33 -14.95
CA PHE A 113 -8.97 12.05 -15.12
C PHE A 113 -8.28 13.17 -15.90
N GLU A 114 -8.88 13.63 -17.00
CA GLU A 114 -8.36 14.73 -17.83
C GLU A 114 -8.01 15.98 -17.01
N LYS A 115 -8.82 16.31 -16.00
CA LYS A 115 -8.63 17.50 -15.15
C LYS A 115 -7.47 17.39 -14.16
N VAL A 116 -7.04 16.17 -13.84
CA VAL A 116 -5.98 15.95 -12.84
C VAL A 116 -4.64 15.56 -13.45
N LYS A 117 -4.63 15.08 -14.71
CA LYS A 117 -3.48 14.43 -15.34
C LYS A 117 -2.20 15.26 -15.31
N ASP A 118 -2.29 16.57 -15.60
CA ASP A 118 -1.12 17.45 -15.74
C ASP A 118 -0.50 17.78 -14.38
N ARG A 119 -1.35 17.83 -13.34
CA ARG A 119 -0.92 18.11 -11.97
C ARG A 119 -0.36 16.87 -11.27
N PHE A 120 -0.81 15.69 -11.67
CA PHE A 120 -0.50 14.40 -11.05
C PHE A 120 0.16 13.44 -12.03
N GLU A 121 1.16 13.94 -12.76
CA GLU A 121 1.96 13.15 -13.70
C GLU A 121 2.91 12.15 -13.02
N GLY A 122 3.36 11.14 -13.76
CA GLY A 122 4.38 10.21 -13.31
C GLY A 122 3.94 9.21 -12.24
N ILE A 123 2.66 9.13 -11.91
CA ILE A 123 2.15 8.18 -10.92
C ILE A 123 2.00 6.80 -11.56
N ARG A 124 2.90 5.89 -11.19
CA ARG A 124 2.95 4.48 -11.61
C ARG A 124 2.55 3.55 -10.48
N ILE A 125 2.23 2.30 -10.83
CA ILE A 125 2.10 1.21 -9.87
C ILE A 125 3.44 0.51 -9.68
N LEU A 126 3.86 0.38 -8.43
CA LEU A 126 5.04 -0.40 -8.07
C LEU A 126 4.77 -1.91 -8.22
N ARG A 127 5.76 -2.67 -8.69
CA ARG A 127 5.77 -4.14 -8.66
C ARG A 127 6.57 -4.62 -7.45
N GLN A 128 5.92 -4.63 -6.29
CA GLN A 128 6.55 -4.95 -5.01
C GLN A 128 6.76 -6.46 -4.84
N ASP A 129 7.61 -6.82 -3.87
CA ASP A 129 7.67 -8.19 -3.36
C ASP A 129 6.31 -8.57 -2.74
N PRO A 130 5.72 -9.73 -3.10
CA PRO A 130 4.40 -10.12 -2.61
C PRO A 130 4.29 -10.26 -1.09
N PHE A 131 5.33 -10.73 -0.41
CA PHE A 131 5.30 -10.92 1.04
C PHE A 131 5.39 -9.59 1.78
N GLU A 132 6.31 -8.71 1.36
CA GLU A 132 6.41 -7.34 1.85
C GLU A 132 5.09 -6.59 1.64
N CYS A 133 4.51 -6.69 0.44
CA CYS A 133 3.24 -6.05 0.09
C CYS A 133 2.10 -6.56 0.99
N LEU A 134 1.97 -7.88 1.12
CA LEU A 134 0.95 -8.53 1.94
C LEU A 134 0.97 -8.06 3.40
N LEU A 135 2.12 -8.15 4.07
CA LEU A 135 2.22 -7.76 5.47
C LEU A 135 2.07 -6.24 5.67
N SER A 136 2.57 -5.44 4.73
CA SER A 136 2.39 -3.99 4.75
C SER A 136 0.91 -3.60 4.65
N PHE A 137 0.13 -4.27 3.78
CA PHE A 137 -1.30 -3.98 3.67
C PHE A 137 -2.14 -4.57 4.81
N ILE A 138 -1.69 -5.65 5.48
CA ILE A 138 -2.27 -6.06 6.77
C ILE A 138 -2.11 -4.94 7.81
N CYS A 139 -0.93 -4.29 7.86
CA CYS A 139 -0.68 -3.11 8.71
C CYS A 139 -1.59 -1.91 8.36
N SER A 140 -2.04 -1.82 7.10
CA SER A 140 -2.83 -0.70 6.59
C SER A 140 -4.30 -0.68 7.00
N SER A 141 -4.87 -1.83 7.35
CA SER A 141 -6.28 -1.96 7.70
C SER A 141 -6.66 -0.96 8.81
N ASN A 142 -7.68 -0.11 8.59
CA ASN A 142 -8.11 0.94 9.53
C ASN A 142 -6.93 1.74 10.15
N ASN A 143 -6.12 2.36 9.31
CA ASN A 143 -4.90 3.05 9.70
C ASN A 143 -4.61 4.25 8.77
N ASN A 144 -3.52 4.98 9.02
CA ASN A 144 -3.06 6.07 8.13
C ASN A 144 -1.61 5.84 7.68
N ILE A 145 -1.24 6.40 6.53
CA ILE A 145 0.06 6.20 5.88
C ILE A 145 1.23 6.41 6.85
N SER A 146 1.24 7.51 7.62
CA SER A 146 2.32 7.81 8.56
C SER A 146 2.53 6.72 9.62
N ARG A 147 1.43 6.23 10.21
CA ARG A 147 1.51 5.14 11.20
C ARG A 147 1.90 3.81 10.55
N ILE A 148 1.40 3.51 9.35
CA ILE A 148 1.77 2.29 8.62
C ILE A 148 3.27 2.27 8.33
N THR A 149 3.83 3.38 7.82
CA THR A 149 5.28 3.53 7.60
C THR A 149 6.09 3.23 8.85
N LYS A 150 5.71 3.80 10.01
CA LYS A 150 6.38 3.53 11.28
C LYS A 150 6.29 2.05 11.70
N MET A 151 5.11 1.45 11.54
CA MET A 151 4.90 0.03 11.84
C MET A 151 5.81 -0.84 10.97
N VAL A 152 5.79 -0.65 9.65
CA VAL A 152 6.61 -1.43 8.72
C VAL A 152 8.10 -1.23 8.98
N GLN A 153 8.56 -0.01 9.26
CA GLN A 153 9.96 0.24 9.65
C GLN A 153 10.34 -0.48 10.96
N SER A 154 9.47 -0.45 11.96
CA SER A 154 9.70 -1.14 13.24
C SER A 154 9.72 -2.66 13.08
N LEU A 155 8.90 -3.22 12.19
CA LEU A 155 8.88 -4.64 11.85
C LEU A 155 10.25 -5.07 11.33
N CYS A 156 10.80 -4.33 10.37
CA CYS A 156 12.11 -4.63 9.78
C CYS A 156 13.25 -4.45 10.78
N THR A 157 13.23 -3.39 11.58
CA THR A 157 14.27 -3.15 12.60
C THR A 157 14.28 -4.27 13.65
N GLN A 158 13.10 -4.79 14.02
CA GLN A 158 12.97 -5.80 15.07
C GLN A 158 13.29 -7.22 14.60
N TYR A 159 12.93 -7.57 13.35
CA TYR A 159 12.97 -8.95 12.85
C TYR A 159 13.96 -9.15 11.70
N SER A 160 14.81 -8.17 11.42
CA SER A 160 15.91 -8.31 10.47
C SER A 160 17.15 -7.66 11.03
N PRO A 161 18.30 -8.36 11.06
CA PRO A 161 19.59 -7.71 11.31
C PRO A 161 19.82 -6.57 10.31
N PRO A 162 20.56 -5.52 10.70
CA PRO A 162 20.93 -4.48 9.75
C PRO A 162 21.81 -5.08 8.64
N LEU A 163 21.48 -4.78 7.39
CA LEU A 163 22.28 -5.17 6.23
C LEU A 163 23.58 -4.36 6.19
N LEU A 164 23.46 -3.04 6.33
CA LEU A 164 24.56 -2.09 6.36
C LEU A 164 24.10 -0.77 6.99
N SER A 165 25.02 0.15 7.24
CA SER A 165 24.68 1.52 7.70
C SER A 165 25.27 2.57 6.76
N LEU A 166 24.49 3.62 6.46
CA LEU A 166 24.92 4.73 5.59
C LEU A 166 24.78 6.07 6.31
N PRO A 167 25.67 7.04 6.03
CA PRO A 167 25.49 8.39 6.51
C PRO A 167 24.28 9.06 5.82
N PRO A 168 23.64 10.06 6.44
CA PRO A 168 22.69 10.93 5.76
C PRO A 168 23.35 11.58 4.54
N PRO A 169 22.61 11.79 3.45
CA PRO A 169 23.16 12.47 2.29
C PRO A 169 23.33 13.96 2.65
N LYS A 170 24.57 14.38 2.88
CA LYS A 170 24.95 15.78 3.08
C LYS A 170 26.18 16.09 2.26
N ASP A 171 26.28 17.33 1.81
CA ASP A 171 27.49 17.88 1.22
C ASP A 171 28.55 18.06 2.32
N GLY A 172 29.40 17.05 2.52
CA GLY A 172 30.68 17.20 3.22
C GLY A 172 30.71 17.03 4.75
N THR A 173 29.62 16.66 5.43
CA THR A 173 29.67 16.30 6.87
C THR A 173 29.21 14.86 7.11
N GLU A 174 30.07 14.03 7.69
CA GLU A 174 29.70 12.68 8.15
C GLU A 174 28.71 12.79 9.32
N GLY A 175 27.41 12.66 9.03
CA GLY A 175 26.40 12.44 10.05
C GLY A 175 26.47 11.03 10.64
N PRO A 176 25.75 10.76 11.73
CA PRO A 176 25.72 9.42 12.32
C PRO A 176 25.20 8.40 11.30
N LEU A 177 25.90 7.26 11.22
CA LEU A 177 25.48 6.17 10.34
C LEU A 177 24.09 5.67 10.75
N VAL A 178 23.20 5.55 9.76
CA VAL A 178 21.84 5.04 9.95
C VAL A 178 21.80 3.59 9.46
N PRO A 179 21.40 2.62 10.31
CA PRO A 179 21.28 1.23 9.90
C PRO A 179 20.08 1.02 8.98
N TYR A 180 20.27 0.22 7.94
CA TYR A 180 19.25 -0.18 6.99
C TYR A 180 18.94 -1.66 7.16
N HIS A 181 17.68 -1.98 7.42
CA HIS A 181 17.21 -3.34 7.68
C HIS A 181 16.36 -3.82 6.49
N PRO A 182 16.63 -5.01 5.94
CA PRO A 182 15.77 -5.59 4.90
C PRO A 182 14.39 -5.94 5.47
N PHE A 183 13.46 -6.33 4.60
CA PHE A 183 12.18 -6.85 5.05
C PHE A 183 12.37 -8.26 5.64
N PRO A 184 11.77 -8.59 6.80
CA PRO A 184 11.96 -9.89 7.43
C PRO A 184 11.36 -11.00 6.56
N PRO A 185 12.01 -12.16 6.49
CA PRO A 185 11.44 -13.29 5.78
C PRO A 185 10.29 -13.93 6.59
N PRO A 186 9.43 -14.76 5.95
CA PRO A 186 8.31 -15.41 6.63
C PRO A 186 8.69 -16.18 7.91
N SER A 187 9.77 -16.96 7.88
CA SER A 187 10.21 -17.75 9.04
C SER A 187 10.48 -16.89 10.29
N ALA A 188 11.04 -15.69 10.12
CA ALA A 188 11.34 -14.76 11.21
C ALA A 188 10.09 -14.24 11.94
N LEU A 189 8.91 -14.37 11.32
CA LEU A 189 7.63 -13.88 11.83
C LEU A 189 6.66 -15.00 12.23
N ALA A 190 7.01 -16.26 12.00
CA ALA A 190 6.11 -17.40 12.21
C ALA A 190 6.00 -17.84 13.68
N ALA A 191 7.00 -17.54 14.52
CA ALA A 191 7.04 -18.02 15.90
C ALA A 191 5.93 -17.40 16.79
N PRO A 192 5.34 -18.14 17.74
CA PRO A 192 4.19 -17.66 18.53
C PRO A 192 4.43 -16.34 19.31
N GLU A 193 5.65 -16.15 19.82
CA GLU A 193 6.06 -14.98 20.60
C GLU A 193 6.08 -13.68 19.78
N VAL A 194 6.13 -13.77 18.44
CA VAL A 194 6.12 -12.63 17.52
C VAL A 194 4.86 -11.78 17.75
N ALA A 195 3.70 -12.41 17.95
CA ALA A 195 2.46 -11.68 18.18
C ALA A 195 2.50 -10.82 19.46
N ALA A 196 3.06 -11.35 20.55
CA ALA A 196 3.19 -10.59 21.80
C ALA A 196 4.15 -9.40 21.64
N LYS A 197 5.29 -9.62 20.98
CA LYS A 197 6.28 -8.58 20.71
C LYS A 197 5.76 -7.49 19.76
N LEU A 198 5.03 -7.84 18.70
CA LEU A 198 4.40 -6.84 17.82
C LEU A 198 3.32 -6.01 18.54
N ARG A 199 2.58 -6.61 19.49
CA ARG A 199 1.65 -5.83 20.33
C ARG A 199 2.38 -4.77 21.16
N SER A 200 3.52 -5.10 21.76
CA SER A 200 4.31 -4.13 22.53
C SER A 200 4.93 -3.03 21.65
N LEU A 201 5.09 -3.28 20.34
CA LEU A 201 5.49 -2.30 19.34
C LEU A 201 4.30 -1.49 18.76
N GLY A 202 3.08 -1.66 19.27
CA GLY A 202 1.93 -0.82 18.89
C GLY A 202 1.16 -1.28 17.65
N PHE A 203 1.32 -2.54 17.22
CA PHE A 203 0.56 -3.13 16.11
C PHE A 203 -0.90 -3.43 16.46
N GLY A 204 -1.22 -3.51 17.77
CA GLY A 204 -2.55 -3.86 18.26
C GLY A 204 -2.99 -5.22 17.74
N TYR A 205 -4.26 -5.35 17.33
CA TYR A 205 -4.82 -6.61 16.82
C TYR A 205 -4.14 -7.14 15.55
N ARG A 206 -3.43 -6.29 14.79
CA ARG A 206 -2.72 -6.72 13.56
C ARG A 206 -1.49 -7.59 13.87
N ALA A 207 -1.00 -7.55 15.11
CA ALA A 207 0.07 -8.42 15.55
C ALA A 207 -0.25 -9.90 15.32
N ASP A 208 -1.47 -10.33 15.67
CA ASP A 208 -1.93 -11.70 15.42
C ASP A 208 -2.06 -11.99 13.93
N PHE A 209 -2.52 -11.02 13.14
CA PHE A 209 -2.69 -11.20 11.69
C PHE A 209 -1.36 -11.43 10.99
N ILE A 210 -0.33 -10.67 11.36
CA ILE A 210 1.02 -10.79 10.81
C ILE A 210 1.63 -12.14 11.19
N GLN A 211 1.66 -12.46 12.49
CA GLN A 211 2.27 -13.71 12.97
C GLN A 211 1.56 -14.93 12.39
N LYS A 212 0.22 -14.97 12.43
CA LYS A 212 -0.54 -16.10 11.90
C LYS A 212 -0.42 -16.23 10.38
N THR A 213 -0.39 -15.12 9.63
CA THR A 213 -0.19 -15.16 8.18
C THR A 213 1.19 -15.71 7.83
N ALA A 214 2.25 -15.26 8.53
CA ALA A 214 3.60 -15.79 8.35
C ALA A 214 3.67 -17.28 8.70
N LYS A 215 3.06 -17.69 9.82
CA LYS A 215 2.97 -19.11 10.21
C LYS A 215 2.23 -19.95 9.18
N MET A 216 1.07 -19.52 8.70
CA MET A 216 0.30 -20.23 7.67
C MET A 216 1.10 -20.43 6.38
N LEU A 217 1.86 -19.41 5.97
CA LEU A 217 2.74 -19.48 4.81
C LEU A 217 3.88 -20.49 5.00
N VAL A 218 4.58 -20.43 6.14
CA VAL A 218 5.69 -21.34 6.45
C VAL A 218 5.19 -22.78 6.60
N ASP A 219 4.09 -23.00 7.31
CA ASP A 219 3.53 -24.35 7.51
C ASP A 219 3.07 -25.00 6.18
N ALA A 220 2.49 -24.21 5.27
CA ALA A 220 1.96 -24.72 4.01
C ALA A 220 3.01 -24.82 2.89
N HIS A 221 3.99 -23.93 2.88
CA HIS A 221 4.89 -23.73 1.74
C HIS A 221 6.38 -23.64 2.12
N GLY A 222 6.76 -23.89 3.37
CA GLY A 222 8.14 -23.79 3.87
C GLY A 222 9.00 -25.04 3.69
N ASN A 223 8.47 -26.14 3.15
CA ASN A 223 9.11 -27.47 3.17
C ASN A 223 10.21 -27.69 2.11
N ASP A 224 10.84 -26.64 1.59
CA ASP A 224 11.97 -26.75 0.65
C ASP A 224 13.27 -26.28 1.34
N THR A 225 14.25 -27.19 1.40
CA THR A 225 15.55 -26.99 2.06
C THR A 225 16.59 -26.34 1.14
N SER A 226 16.20 -25.89 -0.06
CA SER A 226 17.05 -25.13 -0.97
C SER A 226 17.62 -23.89 -0.28
N THR A 227 18.95 -23.78 -0.27
CA THR A 227 19.72 -22.65 0.23
C THR A 227 19.66 -21.46 -0.75
N SER A 228 18.47 -20.92 -1.00
CA SER A 228 18.32 -19.66 -1.73
C SER A 228 18.11 -18.49 -0.79
N MET A 229 18.52 -17.30 -1.22
CA MET A 229 18.26 -16.03 -0.52
C MET A 229 16.78 -15.74 -0.29
N GLN A 230 15.87 -16.43 -0.99
CA GLN A 230 14.43 -16.31 -0.89
C GLN A 230 13.82 -17.60 -0.32
N GLU A 231 12.94 -17.47 0.68
CA GLU A 231 12.31 -18.62 1.31
C GLU A 231 11.28 -19.28 0.38
N PRO A 232 11.07 -20.61 0.50
CA PRO A 232 10.06 -21.33 -0.29
C PRO A 232 8.67 -20.71 -0.26
N ALA A 233 8.24 -20.21 0.91
CA ALA A 233 6.96 -19.53 1.07
C ALA A 233 6.85 -18.24 0.25
N GLU A 234 7.95 -17.49 0.13
CA GLU A 234 8.00 -16.28 -0.72
C GLU A 234 7.94 -16.65 -2.21
N LYS A 235 8.64 -17.73 -2.61
CA LYS A 235 8.57 -18.26 -3.98
C LYS A 235 7.15 -18.69 -4.33
N TRP A 236 6.44 -19.36 -3.41
CA TRP A 236 5.04 -19.72 -3.62
C TRP A 236 4.16 -18.48 -3.85
N LEU A 237 4.32 -17.42 -3.04
CA LEU A 237 3.58 -16.17 -3.24
C LEU A 237 3.84 -15.55 -4.63
N LEU A 238 5.07 -15.62 -5.15
CA LEU A 238 5.39 -15.17 -6.51
C LEU A 238 4.62 -15.95 -7.58
N THR A 239 4.32 -17.25 -7.37
CA THR A 239 3.55 -18.04 -8.33
C THR A 239 2.12 -17.52 -8.52
N LEU A 240 1.57 -16.77 -7.54
CA LEU A 240 0.23 -16.17 -7.65
C LEU A 240 0.13 -15.15 -8.78
N ARG A 241 1.25 -14.61 -9.27
CA ARG A 241 1.29 -13.77 -10.50
C ARG A 241 0.74 -14.50 -11.71
N GLN A 242 0.94 -15.82 -11.79
CA GLN A 242 0.52 -16.63 -12.94
C GLN A 242 -0.93 -17.11 -12.87
N LEU A 243 -1.58 -16.96 -11.72
CA LEU A 243 -2.99 -17.33 -11.57
C LEU A 243 -3.91 -16.26 -12.19
N SER A 244 -5.16 -16.62 -12.45
CA SER A 244 -6.19 -15.62 -12.74
C SER A 244 -6.39 -14.69 -11.55
N THR A 245 -6.89 -13.48 -11.79
CA THR A 245 -7.18 -12.51 -10.72
C THR A 245 -8.16 -13.06 -9.68
N SER A 246 -9.14 -13.86 -10.10
CA SER A 246 -10.10 -14.50 -9.19
C SER A 246 -9.42 -15.56 -8.31
N ASP A 247 -8.56 -16.39 -8.89
CA ASP A 247 -7.88 -17.47 -8.15
C ASP A 247 -6.83 -16.91 -7.19
N ALA A 248 -5.99 -15.98 -7.66
CA ALA A 248 -5.02 -15.30 -6.79
C ALA A 248 -5.71 -14.60 -5.61
N ARG A 249 -6.85 -13.93 -5.85
CA ARG A 249 -7.66 -13.34 -4.77
C ARG A 249 -8.15 -14.39 -3.78
N THR A 250 -8.63 -15.52 -4.28
CA THR A 250 -9.14 -16.62 -3.46
C THR A 250 -8.06 -17.18 -2.55
N GLU A 251 -6.83 -17.30 -3.05
CA GLU A 251 -5.66 -17.68 -2.23
C GLU A 251 -5.35 -16.63 -1.15
N LEU A 252 -5.29 -15.34 -1.51
CA LEU A 252 -4.99 -14.27 -0.56
C LEU A 252 -6.01 -14.15 0.58
N LEU A 253 -7.30 -14.34 0.28
CA LEU A 253 -8.39 -14.26 1.26
C LEU A 253 -8.36 -15.38 2.32
N LYS A 254 -7.49 -16.39 2.16
CA LYS A 254 -7.28 -17.41 3.19
C LYS A 254 -6.48 -16.89 4.38
N PHE A 255 -5.66 -15.86 4.19
CA PHE A 255 -4.77 -15.34 5.23
C PHE A 255 -5.49 -14.51 6.29
N MET A 256 -4.95 -14.56 7.52
CA MET A 256 -5.52 -13.84 8.65
C MET A 256 -5.36 -12.33 8.49
N GLY A 257 -6.47 -11.60 8.64
CA GLY A 257 -6.46 -10.14 8.47
C GLY A 257 -6.51 -9.67 7.01
N VAL A 258 -6.66 -10.58 6.04
CA VAL A 258 -6.77 -10.26 4.63
C VAL A 258 -8.23 -10.29 4.19
N GLY A 259 -8.85 -9.12 4.17
CA GLY A 259 -10.14 -8.89 3.52
C GLY A 259 -9.98 -8.46 2.06
N ARG A 260 -11.11 -8.25 1.37
CA ARG A 260 -11.17 -7.88 -0.06
C ARG A 260 -10.24 -6.72 -0.44
N LYS A 261 -10.27 -5.63 0.32
CA LYS A 261 -9.40 -4.46 0.10
C LYS A 261 -7.91 -4.81 0.16
N VAL A 262 -7.50 -5.57 1.19
CA VAL A 262 -6.08 -5.96 1.37
C VAL A 262 -5.65 -6.88 0.23
N ALA A 263 -6.46 -7.88 -0.12
CA ALA A 263 -6.19 -8.77 -1.25
C ALA A 263 -6.05 -7.98 -2.55
N ASP A 264 -6.96 -7.04 -2.83
CA ASP A 264 -6.91 -6.24 -4.05
C ASP A 264 -5.69 -5.29 -4.09
N CYS A 265 -5.24 -4.74 -2.96
CA CYS A 265 -3.96 -4.01 -2.91
C CYS A 265 -2.77 -4.91 -3.28
N VAL A 266 -2.72 -6.14 -2.77
CA VAL A 266 -1.64 -7.10 -3.07
C VAL A 266 -1.68 -7.51 -4.54
N LEU A 267 -2.89 -7.77 -5.08
CA LEU A 267 -3.09 -8.10 -6.50
C LEU A 267 -2.55 -7.00 -7.42
N LEU A 268 -2.93 -5.75 -7.15
CA LEU A 268 -2.52 -4.60 -7.95
C LEU A 268 -1.02 -4.29 -7.83
N MET A 269 -0.48 -4.27 -6.61
CA MET A 269 0.85 -3.70 -6.33
C MET A 269 1.97 -4.74 -6.20
N SER A 270 1.68 -6.03 -6.41
CA SER A 270 2.71 -7.08 -6.35
C SER A 270 2.46 -8.31 -7.22
N LEU A 271 1.22 -8.56 -7.67
CA LEU A 271 0.85 -9.76 -8.43
C LEU A 271 0.42 -9.48 -9.88
N ASP A 272 0.78 -8.32 -10.41
CA ASP A 272 0.59 -7.92 -11.81
C ASP A 272 -0.88 -7.88 -12.29
N LYS A 273 -1.85 -7.69 -11.38
CA LYS A 273 -3.28 -7.58 -11.72
C LYS A 273 -3.69 -6.12 -11.88
N ARG A 274 -3.30 -5.55 -13.02
CA ARG A 274 -3.37 -4.11 -13.35
C ARG A 274 -4.79 -3.56 -13.40
N GLU A 275 -5.76 -4.43 -13.62
CA GLU A 275 -7.19 -4.14 -13.72
C GLU A 275 -7.86 -4.02 -12.34
N VAL A 276 -7.22 -4.50 -11.27
CA VAL A 276 -7.82 -4.54 -9.93
C VAL A 276 -7.84 -3.16 -9.28
N VAL A 277 -9.02 -2.73 -8.82
CA VAL A 277 -9.22 -1.46 -8.10
C VAL A 277 -9.49 -1.75 -6.61
N PRO A 278 -8.53 -1.49 -5.70
CA PRO A 278 -8.75 -1.69 -4.27
C PRO A 278 -9.70 -0.62 -3.72
N VAL A 279 -10.88 -1.00 -3.25
CA VAL A 279 -11.90 -0.04 -2.78
C VAL A 279 -11.82 0.14 -1.27
N ASP A 280 -11.48 1.35 -0.83
CA ASP A 280 -11.63 1.79 0.55
C ASP A 280 -12.64 2.93 0.66
N THR A 281 -12.71 3.56 1.84
CA THR A 281 -13.62 4.68 2.06
C THR A 281 -13.30 5.90 1.20
N HIS A 282 -12.03 6.15 0.87
CA HIS A 282 -11.61 7.26 0.01
C HIS A 282 -12.00 6.98 -1.43
N VAL A 283 -11.73 5.77 -1.92
CA VAL A 283 -12.10 5.35 -3.28
C VAL A 283 -13.61 5.42 -3.48
N HIS A 284 -14.38 4.96 -2.50
CA HIS A 284 -15.84 5.09 -2.54
C HIS A 284 -16.29 6.56 -2.54
N GLN A 285 -15.63 7.45 -1.79
CA GLN A 285 -15.95 8.89 -1.81
C GLN A 285 -15.64 9.51 -3.19
N ILE A 286 -14.54 9.14 -3.83
CA ILE A 286 -14.22 9.53 -5.21
C ILE A 286 -15.31 9.04 -6.15
N ALA A 287 -15.71 7.77 -6.04
CA ALA A 287 -16.75 7.16 -6.86
C ALA A 287 -18.12 7.87 -6.75
N VAL A 288 -18.53 8.21 -5.52
CA VAL A 288 -19.77 8.99 -5.27
C VAL A 288 -19.65 10.41 -5.83
N LYS A 289 -18.52 11.08 -5.60
CA LYS A 289 -18.32 12.49 -5.99
C LYS A 289 -18.23 12.69 -7.50
N HIS A 290 -17.60 11.74 -8.21
CA HIS A 290 -17.20 11.93 -9.60
C HIS A 290 -17.89 10.99 -10.60
N TYR A 291 -18.39 9.83 -10.15
CA TYR A 291 -18.90 8.77 -11.04
C TYR A 291 -20.36 8.40 -10.78
N GLY A 292 -21.08 9.20 -9.99
CA GLY A 292 -22.53 9.10 -9.83
C GLY A 292 -23.00 7.84 -9.08
N LEU A 293 -22.15 7.22 -8.25
CA LEU A 293 -22.61 6.11 -7.42
C LEU A 293 -23.58 6.58 -6.33
N PRO A 294 -24.65 5.79 -6.06
CA PRO A 294 -25.63 6.13 -5.05
C PRO A 294 -24.97 6.16 -3.66
N GLY A 295 -25.06 7.31 -3.00
CA GLY A 295 -24.46 7.54 -1.69
C GLY A 295 -24.36 9.03 -1.41
N SER A 296 -24.25 9.40 -0.13
CA SER A 296 -23.96 10.77 0.24
C SER A 296 -22.47 10.91 0.50
N SER A 297 -21.80 11.84 -0.19
CA SER A 297 -20.43 12.26 0.17
C SER A 297 -20.31 12.75 1.63
N LYS A 298 -21.46 13.10 2.26
CA LYS A 298 -21.55 13.58 3.65
C LYS A 298 -21.81 12.50 4.70
N SER A 299 -22.11 11.24 4.33
CA SER A 299 -22.32 10.15 5.29
C SER A 299 -21.37 8.97 5.04
N LYS A 300 -20.83 8.38 6.12
CA LYS A 300 -19.97 7.21 6.02
C LYS A 300 -20.84 5.98 5.75
N ALA A 301 -20.98 5.60 4.49
CA ALA A 301 -21.59 4.33 4.14
C ALA A 301 -20.75 3.16 4.69
N THR A 302 -21.42 2.15 5.24
CA THR A 302 -20.77 0.89 5.62
C THR A 302 -20.34 0.16 4.37
N MET A 303 -19.07 -0.24 4.29
CA MET A 303 -18.54 -0.97 3.14
C MET A 303 -19.05 -2.41 3.13
N THR A 304 -20.06 -2.71 2.31
CA THR A 304 -20.58 -4.06 2.10
C THR A 304 -19.88 -4.72 0.89
N PRO A 305 -19.87 -6.06 0.77
CA PRO A 305 -19.31 -6.73 -0.40
C PRO A 305 -19.95 -6.26 -1.72
N LYS A 306 -21.28 -6.08 -1.74
CA LYS A 306 -21.99 -5.57 -2.91
C LYS A 306 -21.55 -4.14 -3.28
N LEU A 307 -21.50 -3.23 -2.31
CA LEU A 307 -21.04 -1.86 -2.56
C LEU A 307 -19.59 -1.83 -3.07
N TYR A 308 -18.74 -2.70 -2.52
CA TYR A 308 -17.37 -2.84 -2.98
C TYR A 308 -17.31 -3.27 -4.45
N ASP A 309 -18.05 -4.31 -4.82
CA ASP A 309 -18.10 -4.81 -6.20
C ASP A 309 -18.71 -3.75 -7.15
N ASP A 310 -19.79 -3.07 -6.76
CA ASP A 310 -20.41 -1.99 -7.54
C ASP A 310 -19.40 -0.85 -7.83
N VAL A 311 -18.63 -0.42 -6.82
CA VAL A 311 -17.58 0.60 -6.98
C VAL A 311 -16.46 0.11 -7.89
N SER A 312 -15.97 -1.10 -7.63
CA SER A 312 -14.86 -1.69 -8.40
C SER A 312 -15.26 -1.84 -9.87
N MET A 313 -16.43 -2.41 -10.16
CA MET A 313 -16.93 -2.60 -11.52
C MET A 313 -17.08 -1.27 -12.24
N LYS A 314 -17.67 -0.26 -11.57
CA LYS A 314 -17.86 1.06 -12.17
C LYS A 314 -16.55 1.72 -12.62
N LEU A 315 -15.50 1.58 -11.82
CA LEU A 315 -14.18 2.13 -12.13
C LEU A 315 -13.42 1.29 -13.18
N VAL A 316 -13.58 -0.04 -13.14
CA VAL A 316 -13.01 -0.94 -14.15
C VAL A 316 -13.63 -0.70 -15.53
N GLU A 317 -14.96 -0.58 -15.62
CA GLU A 317 -15.67 -0.24 -16.86
C GLU A 317 -15.18 1.08 -17.49
N LYS A 318 -14.64 2.00 -16.67
CA LYS A 318 -14.18 3.31 -17.12
C LYS A 318 -12.79 3.29 -17.76
N TRP A 319 -11.89 2.44 -17.27
CA TRP A 319 -10.46 2.47 -17.63
C TRP A 319 -9.90 1.15 -18.17
N GLY A 320 -10.68 0.08 -18.16
CA GLY A 320 -10.30 -1.21 -18.72
C GLY A 320 -9.15 -1.89 -17.98
N ASP A 321 -8.23 -2.50 -18.75
CA ASP A 321 -7.20 -3.42 -18.25
C ASP A 321 -6.17 -2.77 -17.30
N TYR A 322 -6.10 -1.44 -17.26
CA TYR A 322 -5.24 -0.70 -16.33
C TYR A 322 -6.04 0.17 -15.34
N ALA A 323 -7.28 -0.20 -15.04
CA ALA A 323 -8.12 0.56 -14.11
C ALA A 323 -7.49 0.77 -12.73
N GLY A 324 -6.73 -0.19 -12.21
CA GLY A 324 -6.02 -0.05 -10.93
C GLY A 324 -4.93 1.03 -10.97
N TRP A 325 -4.29 1.24 -12.13
CA TRP A 325 -3.30 2.29 -12.34
C TRP A 325 -3.96 3.65 -12.43
N ALA A 326 -4.99 3.80 -13.27
CA ALA A 326 -5.75 5.04 -13.43
C ALA A 326 -6.36 5.51 -12.09
N HIS A 327 -6.98 4.57 -11.37
CA HIS A 327 -7.51 4.80 -10.04
C HIS A 327 -6.46 5.37 -9.07
N SER A 328 -5.21 4.89 -9.14
CA SER A 328 -4.16 5.30 -8.20
C SER A 328 -3.71 6.75 -8.41
N VAL A 329 -3.85 7.29 -9.61
CA VAL A 329 -3.67 8.73 -9.88
C VAL A 329 -4.72 9.54 -9.13
N LEU A 330 -6.01 9.16 -9.26
CA LEU A 330 -7.11 9.86 -8.60
C LEU A 330 -7.05 9.72 -7.08
N PHE A 331 -6.76 8.52 -6.58
CA PHE A 331 -6.52 8.28 -5.17
C PHE A 331 -5.44 9.23 -4.64
N THR A 332 -4.30 9.33 -5.33
CA THR A 332 -3.21 10.22 -4.93
C THR A 332 -3.65 11.69 -4.93
N SER A 333 -4.43 12.11 -5.93
CA SER A 333 -4.94 13.48 -6.03
C SER A 333 -5.89 13.88 -4.89
N ASP A 334 -6.59 12.92 -4.28
CA ASP A 334 -7.50 13.16 -3.16
C ASP A 334 -6.80 13.10 -1.79
N LEU A 335 -5.54 12.64 -1.74
CA LEU A 335 -4.78 12.60 -0.50
C LEU A 335 -4.45 14.01 0.00
N LYS A 336 -4.75 14.27 1.27
CA LYS A 336 -4.44 15.57 1.92
C LYS A 336 -2.97 15.96 1.83
N ALA A 337 -2.05 14.99 1.91
CA ALA A 337 -0.61 15.22 1.80
C ALA A 337 -0.21 15.78 0.42
N PHE A 338 -1.07 15.63 -0.58
CA PHE A 338 -0.87 16.05 -1.96
C PHE A 338 -1.71 17.28 -2.34
N ALA A 339 -2.39 17.91 -1.38
CA ALA A 339 -3.25 19.07 -1.64
C ALA A 339 -2.53 20.26 -2.28
N ASN A 340 -1.21 20.38 -2.06
CA ASN A 340 -0.34 21.41 -2.66
C ASN A 340 0.65 20.84 -3.69
N TYR A 341 0.55 19.55 -4.04
CA TYR A 341 1.45 18.93 -5.02
C TYR A 341 1.27 19.58 -6.39
N GLY A 342 2.36 19.90 -7.08
CA GLY A 342 2.33 20.52 -8.41
C GLY A 342 1.78 21.95 -8.46
N LEU A 343 1.67 22.64 -7.31
CA LEU A 343 1.30 24.07 -7.27
C LEU A 343 2.54 24.92 -6.96
N ASP A 344 2.76 25.98 -7.74
CA ASP A 344 3.79 26.95 -7.43
C ASP A 344 3.44 27.69 -6.13
N GLY A 345 4.42 27.77 -5.23
CA GLY A 345 4.28 28.35 -3.87
C GLY A 345 3.94 29.84 -3.81
N SER A 346 3.61 30.48 -4.93
CA SER A 346 3.22 31.89 -5.03
C SER A 346 1.70 32.12 -5.11
N SER A 347 0.88 31.08 -5.14
CA SER A 347 -0.59 31.23 -5.06
C SER A 347 -1.12 30.87 -3.67
N SER A 348 -1.21 31.87 -2.80
CA SER A 348 -2.14 31.82 -1.67
C SER A 348 -3.55 31.64 -2.23
N SER A 349 -4.05 30.42 -2.23
CA SER A 349 -5.43 30.12 -2.65
C SER A 349 -6.42 30.92 -1.78
N PRO A 350 -7.36 31.69 -2.36
CA PRO A 350 -8.63 31.86 -1.68
C PRO A 350 -9.34 30.50 -1.72
N SER A 351 -9.79 30.04 -0.56
CA SER A 351 -10.61 28.84 -0.44
C SER A 351 -11.73 28.83 -1.48
N LEU A 352 -11.75 27.84 -2.38
CA LEU A 352 -12.92 27.54 -3.20
C LEU A 352 -14.02 26.97 -2.30
N SER A 353 -14.68 27.86 -1.56
CA SER A 353 -15.91 27.58 -0.83
C SER A 353 -16.98 28.55 -1.30
N LYS A 354 -18.06 27.97 -1.84
CA LYS A 354 -19.38 28.57 -2.15
C LYS A 354 -19.39 29.69 -3.20
N ILE A 355 -19.65 29.29 -4.46
CA ILE A 355 -20.41 30.15 -5.37
C ILE A 355 -21.89 29.92 -5.03
N ALA A 356 -22.53 30.93 -4.44
CA ALA A 356 -23.97 31.02 -4.32
C ALA A 356 -24.44 32.23 -5.14
N MET A 357 -25.50 32.03 -5.91
CA MET A 357 -26.23 33.08 -6.64
C MET A 357 -27.74 32.94 -6.31
N PRO A 358 -28.52 34.02 -6.46
CA PRO A 358 -29.12 34.76 -5.35
C PRO A 358 -30.56 34.33 -5.07
N SER A 359 -30.97 34.44 -3.80
CA SER A 359 -32.37 34.27 -3.40
C SER A 359 -32.78 35.39 -2.44
N SER A 360 -33.95 35.93 -2.73
CA SER A 360 -34.62 37.11 -2.22
C SER A 360 -35.02 37.09 -0.75
N ALA A 361 -34.94 38.27 -0.14
CA ALA A 361 -35.65 38.85 1.01
C ALA A 361 -36.56 37.97 1.92
N SER A 362 -36.17 37.93 3.22
CA SER A 362 -36.96 38.17 4.45
C SER A 362 -38.08 37.19 4.90
N PRO A 363 -38.50 37.19 6.19
CA PRO A 363 -37.73 37.30 7.43
C PRO A 363 -38.02 36.17 8.46
N SER A 364 -37.19 36.12 9.50
CA SER A 364 -37.21 35.23 10.68
C SER A 364 -38.52 35.18 11.50
N PRO A 365 -38.70 34.13 12.34
CA PRO A 365 -38.81 34.41 13.78
C PRO A 365 -38.08 33.42 14.74
N THR A 366 -37.37 34.04 15.68
CA THR A 366 -37.18 33.77 17.12
C THR A 366 -37.54 32.44 17.83
N LYS A 367 -36.58 32.05 18.68
CA LYS A 367 -36.66 31.54 20.07
C LYS A 367 -37.33 30.17 20.34
N ARG A 368 -36.56 29.24 20.92
CA ARG A 368 -36.59 28.94 22.38
C ARG A 368 -35.58 27.87 22.79
N LYS A 369 -34.76 28.19 23.80
CA LYS A 369 -34.10 27.23 24.70
C LYS A 369 -35.15 26.50 25.54
N ARG A 370 -34.98 25.20 25.75
CA ARG A 370 -35.37 24.57 27.02
C ARG A 370 -34.41 23.42 27.34
N ALA A 371 -33.68 23.61 28.43
CA ALA A 371 -32.97 22.55 29.14
C ALA A 371 -33.96 21.85 30.08
N THR A 372 -33.81 20.53 30.23
CA THR A 372 -34.30 19.80 31.40
C THR A 372 -33.38 18.62 31.68
N THR A 373 -32.88 18.63 32.91
CA THR A 373 -32.10 17.65 33.66
C THR A 373 -32.94 16.50 34.21
N LYS A 374 -32.25 15.48 34.74
CA LYS A 374 -32.66 14.34 35.61
C LYS A 374 -32.93 13.03 34.86
N ALA A 375 -32.58 11.86 35.37
CA ALA A 375 -31.81 11.45 36.54
C ALA A 375 -31.42 9.97 36.36
N VAL A 376 -30.43 9.55 37.13
CA VAL A 376 -29.97 8.18 37.35
C VAL A 376 -31.05 7.36 38.04
N GLU A 377 -31.28 6.14 37.58
CA GLU A 377 -31.71 5.02 38.43
C GLU A 377 -31.16 3.72 37.85
N GLY A 378 -30.46 2.97 38.69
CA GLY A 378 -29.92 1.66 38.36
C GLY A 378 -30.98 0.58 38.58
N ASN A 379 -30.83 -0.54 37.87
CA ASN A 379 -31.37 -1.81 38.34
C ASN A 379 -30.48 -2.96 37.86
N THR A 380 -29.99 -3.70 38.84
CA THR A 380 -29.37 -5.03 38.75
C THR A 380 -30.44 -6.08 38.45
N VAL A 381 -30.17 -6.98 37.50
CA VAL A 381 -30.80 -8.30 37.43
C VAL A 381 -29.69 -9.32 37.13
N THR A 382 -29.61 -10.33 37.98
CA THR A 382 -28.70 -11.47 37.90
C THR A 382 -29.32 -12.63 37.11
N ASP A 383 -28.41 -13.48 36.63
CA ASP A 383 -28.49 -14.92 36.35
C ASP A 383 -28.87 -15.48 34.97
N ALA A 384 -28.02 -16.46 34.62
CA ALA A 384 -28.18 -17.61 33.72
C ALA A 384 -28.19 -17.33 32.21
N VAL A 385 -27.05 -17.59 31.54
CA VAL A 385 -26.80 -18.86 30.82
C VAL A 385 -25.29 -18.97 30.58
N ALA A 386 -24.62 -19.80 31.38
CA ALA A 386 -23.34 -20.39 31.05
C ALA A 386 -23.60 -21.85 30.65
N SER A 387 -23.40 -22.19 29.38
CA SER A 387 -22.96 -23.51 28.93
C SER A 387 -22.89 -23.53 27.39
N THR A 388 -21.96 -24.33 26.87
CA THR A 388 -21.64 -24.59 25.44
C THR A 388 -20.59 -23.68 24.79
N VAL A 389 -19.40 -23.66 25.39
CA VAL A 389 -18.15 -23.50 24.61
C VAL A 389 -17.24 -24.64 25.03
N GLU A 390 -17.34 -25.78 24.35
CA GLU A 390 -16.29 -26.80 24.25
C GLU A 390 -16.67 -27.77 23.13
N GLU A 391 -15.65 -28.31 22.45
CA GLU A 391 -15.65 -29.04 21.17
C GLU A 391 -15.84 -28.21 19.90
N PHE A 392 -14.73 -27.71 19.34
CA PHE A 392 -14.44 -27.75 17.89
C PHE A 392 -13.03 -27.19 17.63
N ASP A 393 -11.97 -27.99 17.77
CA ASP A 393 -10.73 -27.72 17.03
C ASP A 393 -9.81 -28.95 16.89
N GLU A 394 -10.23 -29.93 16.08
CA GLU A 394 -9.31 -30.88 15.41
C GLU A 394 -9.90 -31.25 14.04
N LEU A 395 -9.94 -30.30 13.10
CA LEU A 395 -10.28 -30.62 11.71
C LEU A 395 -9.27 -30.00 10.75
N SER A 396 -8.72 -30.84 9.89
CA SER A 396 -7.73 -30.50 8.89
C SER A 396 -8.30 -29.52 7.84
N LEU A 397 -7.40 -28.77 7.17
CA LEU A 397 -7.78 -27.82 6.12
C LEU A 397 -8.62 -28.47 5.01
N ALA A 398 -8.34 -29.73 4.67
CA ALA A 398 -9.08 -30.51 3.68
C ALA A 398 -10.54 -30.74 4.09
N GLU A 399 -10.82 -30.94 5.38
CA GLU A 399 -12.16 -31.18 5.91
C GLU A 399 -12.98 -29.88 5.99
N ARG A 400 -12.31 -28.76 6.28
CA ARG A 400 -12.92 -27.41 6.25
C ARG A 400 -13.37 -27.03 4.83
N VAL A 401 -12.61 -27.42 3.80
CA VAL A 401 -12.95 -27.21 2.39
C VAL A 401 -14.14 -28.06 1.95
N LYS A 402 -14.21 -29.33 2.36
CA LYS A 402 -15.35 -30.22 2.04
C LYS A 402 -16.67 -29.72 2.65
N ARG A 403 -16.66 -29.29 3.92
CA ARG A 403 -17.87 -28.76 4.57
C ARG A 403 -18.36 -27.46 3.92
N ARG A 404 -17.46 -26.55 3.50
CA ARG A 404 -17.85 -25.31 2.81
C ARG A 404 -18.48 -25.57 1.43
N ARG A 405 -18.00 -26.57 0.69
CA ARG A 405 -18.65 -27.01 -0.58
C ARG A 405 -20.07 -27.56 -0.34
N GLN A 406 -20.30 -28.32 0.73
CA GLN A 406 -21.63 -28.84 1.05
C GLN A 406 -22.63 -27.76 1.49
N VAL A 407 -22.16 -26.70 2.17
CA VAL A 407 -23.01 -25.56 2.54
C VAL A 407 -23.38 -24.72 1.31
N CYS A 408 -22.46 -24.49 0.38
CA CYS A 408 -22.76 -23.80 -0.89
C CYS A 408 -23.80 -24.54 -1.75
N LEU A 409 -23.73 -25.88 -1.83
CA LEU A 409 -24.69 -26.67 -2.61
C LEU A 409 -26.10 -26.66 -1.99
N LYS A 410 -26.25 -26.45 -0.68
CA LYS A 410 -27.56 -26.32 -0.02
C LYS A 410 -28.19 -24.94 -0.17
N VAL A 411 -27.40 -23.90 -0.48
CA VAL A 411 -27.90 -22.52 -0.69
C VAL A 411 -28.35 -22.30 -2.14
N SER A 412 -27.85 -23.09 -3.10
CA SER A 412 -28.33 -23.06 -4.50
C SER A 412 -29.61 -23.88 -4.78
N ALA A 413 -30.21 -24.50 -3.76
CA ALA A 413 -31.42 -25.31 -3.90
C ALA A 413 -32.63 -24.76 -3.12
N LYS A 414 -32.69 -23.44 -2.87
CA LYS A 414 -33.87 -22.75 -2.33
C LYS A 414 -34.14 -21.45 -3.07
#